data_AF-A0A9D9SMH7-F1
#
_entry.id   AF-A0A9D9SMH7-F1
#
_cell.length_a   1.000
_cell.length_b   1.000
_cell.length_c   1.000
_cell.angle_alpha   90.00
_cell.angle_beta   90.00
_cell.angle_gamma   90.00
#
_symmetry.space_group_name_H-M   'P 1'
#
loop_
_entity.id
_entity.type
_entity.pdbx_description
1 polymer ?
#
loop_
_entity_poly.entity_id
_entity_poly.type
_entity_poly.pdbx_seq_one_letter_code
_entity_poly.pdbx_strand_id
1 'polypeptide(L)'
;MDSITRIALLIDADNVSVEVLRQVLHKLGMSGARLQHRRAYGSVQKAAEFAEICRDHAIRFLPSTFAGPNATDIAMAIDAVELVLRQPVDEVVIVSSDMDYSPLIVRLRELGCRVTGYGQQGKSGRDIERDYERVYDQFEVIGPAKARPAVRATSRAAAPPEATAPAAPARARARRPAARVAIPVPLTAAVEAPADSSAARPTAPRRRPAAKTPPAAQALLPAAAVPRVLPAAVEAVLEACPDLRGGAAVRLNGVAVALRERGLLTKSGKTTSFFKKLDSHFALLPIEKPESVRFLGAASSGD
;
A
#
# COMPACT_ATOMS: atom_id res chain seq x y z
N MET A 1 14.63 -18.41 34.70
CA MET A 1 14.14 -19.18 33.55
C MET A 1 14.18 -18.23 32.38
N ASP A 2 15.13 -18.42 31.47
CA ASP A 2 15.23 -17.57 30.28
C ASP A 2 13.97 -17.80 29.44
N SER A 3 13.04 -16.84 29.50
CA SER A 3 11.80 -16.90 28.75
C SER A 3 12.11 -16.68 27.28
N ILE A 4 11.77 -17.66 26.44
CA ILE A 4 11.89 -17.54 24.98
C ILE A 4 10.99 -16.39 24.51
N THR A 5 11.58 -15.36 23.92
CA THR A 5 10.84 -14.23 23.33
C THR A 5 9.90 -14.71 22.23
N ARG A 6 8.61 -14.40 22.33
CA ARG A 6 7.58 -14.74 21.34
C ARG A 6 7.37 -13.56 20.41
N ILE A 7 7.63 -13.80 19.13
CA ILE A 7 7.58 -12.80 18.09
C ILE A 7 6.34 -12.99 17.22
N ALA A 8 5.64 -11.89 16.94
CA ALA A 8 4.73 -11.78 15.81
C ALA A 8 5.43 -11.07 14.64
N LEU A 9 5.73 -11.82 13.57
CA LEU A 9 6.30 -11.31 12.34
C LEU A 9 5.17 -10.92 11.37
N LEU A 10 5.10 -9.63 11.05
CA LEU A 10 4.11 -9.03 10.16
C LEU A 10 4.83 -8.37 8.98
N ILE A 11 4.50 -8.80 7.77
CA ILE A 11 5.24 -8.45 6.55
C ILE A 11 4.31 -7.70 5.61
N ASP A 12 4.73 -6.51 5.20
CA ASP A 12 4.06 -5.72 4.17
C ASP A 12 4.69 -6.05 2.81
N ALA A 13 4.10 -7.04 2.13
CA ALA A 13 4.63 -7.58 0.88
C ALA A 13 4.52 -6.60 -0.30
N ASP A 14 3.63 -5.59 -0.21
CA ASP A 14 3.55 -4.53 -1.22
C ASP A 14 4.77 -3.58 -1.09
N ASN A 15 5.25 -3.36 0.14
CA ASN A 15 6.37 -2.46 0.42
C ASN A 15 7.76 -3.11 0.50
N VAL A 16 7.89 -4.45 0.53
CA VAL A 16 9.21 -5.12 0.52
C VAL A 16 9.39 -6.15 -0.61
N SER A 17 10.64 -6.53 -0.88
CA SER A 17 10.97 -7.62 -1.79
C SER A 17 11.18 -8.95 -1.05
N VAL A 18 11.05 -10.06 -1.79
CA VAL A 18 11.33 -11.41 -1.27
C VAL A 18 12.76 -11.53 -0.72
N GLU A 19 13.73 -10.86 -1.34
CA GLU A 19 15.13 -10.89 -0.90
C GLU A 19 15.32 -10.20 0.45
N VAL A 20 14.64 -9.07 0.68
CA VAL A 20 14.66 -8.39 1.98
C VAL A 20 14.06 -9.30 3.05
N LEU A 21 12.90 -9.90 2.77
CA LEU A 21 12.27 -10.84 3.70
C LEU A 21 13.19 -12.02 4.04
N ARG A 22 13.91 -12.57 3.05
CA ARG A 22 14.87 -13.66 3.25
C ARG A 22 15.98 -13.28 4.22
N GLN A 23 16.54 -12.07 4.07
CA GLN A 23 17.58 -11.56 4.98
C GLN A 23 17.04 -11.34 6.40
N VAL A 24 15.82 -10.80 6.53
CA VAL A 24 15.15 -10.62 7.83
C VAL A 24 14.92 -11.96 8.53
N LEU A 25 14.40 -12.96 7.81
CA LEU A 25 14.18 -14.31 8.36
C LEU A 25 15.48 -14.97 8.83
N HIS A 26 16.56 -14.80 8.07
CA HIS A 26 17.88 -15.29 8.48
C HIS A 26 18.34 -14.65 9.79
N LYS A 27 18.20 -13.33 9.93
CA LYS A 27 18.53 -12.59 11.16
C LYS A 27 17.69 -13.05 12.35
N LEU A 28 16.37 -13.15 12.16
CA LEU A 28 15.45 -13.60 13.20
C LEU A 28 15.75 -15.05 13.63
N GLY A 29 16.14 -15.92 12.69
CA GLY A 29 16.55 -17.30 12.98
C GLY A 29 17.79 -17.41 13.89
N MET A 30 18.66 -16.39 13.92
CA MET A 30 19.84 -16.36 14.78
C MET A 30 19.56 -15.83 16.19
N SER A 31 18.41 -15.18 16.42
CA SER A 31 18.08 -14.54 17.70
C SER A 31 17.70 -15.51 18.83
N GLY A 32 17.41 -16.78 18.50
CA GLY A 32 16.86 -17.76 19.45
C GLY A 32 15.40 -17.50 19.84
N ALA A 33 14.76 -16.46 19.31
CA ALA A 33 13.36 -16.14 19.54
C ALA A 33 12.41 -17.06 18.77
N ARG A 34 11.19 -17.22 19.29
CA ARG A 34 10.14 -18.03 18.66
C ARG A 34 9.24 -17.14 17.81
N LEU A 35 9.33 -17.30 16.49
CA LEU A 35 8.37 -16.71 15.54
C LEU A 35 7.01 -17.43 15.63
N GLN A 36 6.17 -17.00 16.58
CA GLN A 36 4.86 -17.60 16.89
C GLN A 36 3.81 -17.29 15.83
N HIS A 37 3.80 -16.03 15.36
CA HIS A 37 2.94 -15.61 14.26
C HIS A 37 3.80 -15.15 13.09
N ARG A 38 3.46 -15.61 11.88
CA ARG A 38 4.17 -15.27 10.64
C ARG A 38 3.12 -14.95 9.60
N ARG A 39 2.90 -13.67 9.33
CA ARG A 39 1.87 -13.20 8.41
C ARG A 39 2.45 -12.22 7.40
N ALA A 40 2.06 -12.39 6.14
CA ALA A 40 2.36 -11.45 5.07
C ALA A 40 1.06 -10.89 4.51
N TYR A 41 1.02 -9.59 4.26
CA TYR A 41 -0.12 -8.86 3.73
C TYR A 41 0.30 -8.21 2.43
N GLY A 42 -0.56 -8.29 1.42
CA GLY A 42 -0.30 -7.59 0.17
C GLY A 42 -1.29 -7.96 -0.92
N SER A 43 -1.07 -7.39 -2.10
CA SER A 43 -1.88 -7.68 -3.29
C SER A 43 -1.83 -9.15 -3.73
N VAL A 44 -2.82 -9.57 -4.54
CA VAL A 44 -2.87 -10.93 -5.11
C VAL A 44 -1.64 -11.23 -5.98
N GLN A 45 -1.11 -10.21 -6.65
CA GLN A 45 0.13 -10.30 -7.42
C GLN A 45 1.32 -10.62 -6.52
N LYS A 46 1.41 -9.95 -5.35
CA LYS A 46 2.44 -10.24 -4.35
C LYS A 46 2.31 -11.62 -3.74
N ALA A 47 1.09 -12.15 -3.61
CA ALA A 47 0.88 -13.52 -3.14
C ALA A 47 1.60 -14.56 -4.00
N ALA A 48 1.60 -14.38 -5.32
CA ALA A 48 2.31 -15.26 -6.25
C ALA A 48 3.83 -15.08 -6.13
N GLU A 49 4.33 -13.84 -6.04
CA GLU A 49 5.76 -13.52 -5.87
C GLU A 49 6.33 -14.13 -4.57
N PHE A 50 5.57 -14.07 -3.47
CA PHE A 50 5.98 -14.55 -2.15
C PHE A 50 5.62 -16.02 -1.88
N ALA A 51 5.02 -16.74 -2.83
CA ALA A 51 4.48 -18.08 -2.59
C ALA A 51 5.53 -19.09 -2.11
N GLU A 52 6.72 -19.07 -2.70
CA GLU A 52 7.81 -19.99 -2.36
C GLU A 52 8.34 -19.71 -0.94
N ILE A 53 8.74 -18.47 -0.65
CA ILE A 53 9.26 -18.09 0.67
C ILE A 53 8.22 -18.29 1.78
N CYS A 54 6.93 -18.06 1.48
CA CYS A 54 5.86 -18.30 2.44
C CYS A 54 5.72 -19.79 2.76
N ARG A 55 5.83 -20.67 1.75
CA ARG A 55 5.76 -22.11 1.94
C ARG A 55 6.94 -22.60 2.78
N ASP A 56 8.15 -22.18 2.44
CA ASP A 56 9.39 -22.65 3.08
C ASP A 56 9.50 -22.23 4.54
N HIS A 57 8.94 -21.05 4.88
CA HIS A 57 9.00 -20.49 6.23
C HIS A 57 7.67 -20.55 7.00
N ALA A 58 6.67 -21.27 6.49
CA ALA A 58 5.33 -21.39 7.08
C ALA A 58 4.70 -20.01 7.39
N ILE A 59 4.81 -19.07 6.46
CA ILE A 59 4.21 -17.73 6.53
C ILE A 59 2.82 -17.80 5.93
N ARG A 60 1.82 -17.33 6.66
CA ARG A 60 0.47 -17.18 6.15
C ARG A 60 0.38 -15.91 5.31
N PHE A 61 0.13 -16.03 4.02
CA PHE A 61 -0.15 -14.88 3.16
C PHE A 61 -1.64 -14.51 3.24
N LEU A 62 -1.95 -13.24 3.51
CA LEU A 62 -3.30 -12.68 3.56
C LEU A 62 -3.43 -11.68 2.40
N PRO A 63 -4.04 -12.10 1.27
CA PRO A 63 -4.20 -11.22 0.13
C PRO A 63 -5.23 -10.14 0.41
N SER A 64 -4.89 -8.89 0.10
CA SER A 64 -5.83 -7.79 0.08
C SER A 64 -6.72 -7.91 -1.16
N THR A 65 -7.99 -8.27 -0.95
CA THR A 65 -9.01 -8.37 -2.01
C THR A 65 -9.87 -7.11 -2.12
N PHE A 66 -9.70 -6.17 -1.19
CA PHE A 66 -10.46 -4.92 -1.14
C PHE A 66 -9.77 -3.83 -1.97
N ALA A 67 -10.56 -3.05 -2.69
CA ALA A 67 -10.07 -1.91 -3.44
C ALA A 67 -9.81 -0.73 -2.49
N GLY A 68 -8.62 -0.17 -2.54
CA GLY A 68 -8.25 1.03 -1.80
C GLY A 68 -6.74 1.10 -1.59
N PRO A 69 -6.13 2.31 -1.62
CA PRO A 69 -4.69 2.45 -1.50
C PRO A 69 -4.13 1.92 -0.17
N ASN A 70 -4.94 1.96 0.90
CA ASN A 70 -4.49 1.63 2.27
C ASN A 70 -5.16 0.35 2.80
N ALA A 71 -5.79 -0.46 1.94
CA ALA A 71 -6.54 -1.64 2.37
C ALA A 71 -5.63 -2.69 3.04
N THR A 72 -4.42 -2.89 2.50
CA THR A 72 -3.41 -3.78 3.06
C THR A 72 -2.96 -3.30 4.44
N ASP A 73 -2.63 -2.01 4.58
CA ASP A 73 -2.11 -1.44 5.83
C ASP A 73 -3.14 -1.50 6.96
N ILE A 74 -4.40 -1.19 6.65
CA ILE A 74 -5.51 -1.28 7.62
C ILE A 74 -5.70 -2.74 8.07
N ALA A 75 -5.69 -3.70 7.14
CA ALA A 75 -5.85 -5.11 7.48
C ALA A 75 -4.71 -5.60 8.39
N MET A 76 -3.47 -5.22 8.08
CA MET A 76 -2.30 -5.53 8.89
C MET A 76 -2.36 -4.88 10.28
N ALA A 77 -2.76 -3.60 10.37
CA ALA A 77 -2.88 -2.89 11.64
C ALA A 77 -3.95 -3.49 12.57
N ILE A 78 -5.12 -3.85 12.03
CA ILE A 78 -6.17 -4.51 12.81
C ILE A 78 -5.68 -5.83 13.36
N ASP A 79 -5.06 -6.66 12.52
CA ASP A 79 -4.59 -7.98 12.89
C ASP A 79 -3.40 -7.93 13.88
N ALA A 80 -2.52 -6.93 13.75
CA ALA A 80 -1.43 -6.69 14.70
C ALA A 80 -1.94 -6.44 16.11
N VAL A 81 -2.90 -5.52 16.26
CA VAL A 81 -3.51 -5.20 17.55
C VAL A 81 -4.31 -6.39 18.09
N GLU A 82 -5.05 -7.09 17.23
CA GLU A 82 -5.81 -8.28 17.61
C GLU A 82 -4.90 -9.42 18.11
N LEU A 83 -3.77 -9.65 17.46
CA LEU A 83 -2.78 -10.64 17.86
C LEU A 83 -2.22 -10.33 19.25
N VAL A 84 -1.78 -9.10 19.48
CA VAL A 84 -1.21 -8.68 20.78
C VAL A 84 -2.25 -8.76 21.90
N LEU A 85 -3.51 -8.41 21.62
CA LEU A 85 -4.56 -8.45 22.64
C LEU A 85 -5.01 -9.87 23.00
N ARG A 86 -4.89 -10.84 22.08
CA ARG A 86 -5.41 -12.20 22.28
C ARG A 86 -4.35 -13.25 22.53
N GLN A 87 -3.09 -12.97 22.23
CA GLN A 87 -2.00 -13.93 22.32
C GLN A 87 -0.83 -13.27 23.06
N PRO A 88 -0.04 -14.06 23.81
CA PRO A 88 1.06 -13.49 24.55
C PRO A 88 2.24 -13.28 23.59
N VAL A 89 2.32 -12.06 23.05
CA VAL A 89 3.37 -11.60 22.13
C VAL A 89 4.29 -10.64 22.87
N ASP A 90 5.58 -10.94 22.91
CA ASP A 90 6.57 -10.11 23.60
C ASP A 90 7.15 -9.05 22.65
N GLU A 91 7.26 -9.39 21.37
CA GLU A 91 7.79 -8.51 20.34
C GLU A 91 7.01 -8.61 19.03
N VAL A 92 6.74 -7.46 18.43
CA VAL A 92 6.17 -7.36 17.09
C VAL A 92 7.26 -6.91 16.13
N VAL A 93 7.48 -7.70 15.09
CA VAL A 93 8.42 -7.39 14.01
C VAL A 93 7.62 -6.95 12.79
N ILE A 94 7.81 -5.70 12.37
CA ILE A 94 7.19 -5.12 11.18
C ILE A 94 8.23 -5.06 10.07
N VAL A 95 7.93 -5.69 8.93
CA VAL A 95 8.79 -5.64 7.73
C VAL A 95 8.10 -4.75 6.71
N SER A 96 8.39 -3.45 6.75
CA SER A 96 7.88 -2.45 5.83
C SER A 96 8.84 -1.26 5.71
N SER A 97 8.75 -0.54 4.59
CA SER A 97 9.47 0.73 4.36
C SER A 97 8.55 1.94 4.45
N ASP A 98 7.30 1.75 4.89
CA ASP A 98 6.30 2.80 5.04
C ASP A 98 6.27 3.37 6.47
N MET A 99 6.16 4.69 6.58
CA MET A 99 6.06 5.42 7.84
C MET A 99 4.64 5.48 8.39
N ASP A 100 3.63 5.17 7.58
CA ASP A 100 2.23 5.27 7.96
C ASP A 100 1.86 4.30 9.11
N TYR A 101 2.72 3.33 9.43
CA TYR A 101 2.61 2.47 10.61
C TYR A 101 2.93 3.17 11.94
N SER A 102 3.36 4.43 11.94
CA SER A 102 3.75 5.14 13.17
C SER A 102 2.70 5.10 14.30
N PRO A 103 1.40 5.37 14.04
CA PRO A 103 0.37 5.26 15.08
C PRO A 103 0.19 3.82 15.59
N LEU A 104 0.32 2.82 14.71
CA LEU A 104 0.26 1.41 15.10
C LEU A 104 1.42 1.06 16.04
N ILE A 105 2.64 1.47 15.72
CA ILE A 105 3.83 1.16 16.52
C ILE A 105 3.70 1.76 17.93
N VAL A 106 3.30 3.03 18.02
CA VAL A 106 3.02 3.67 19.32
C VAL A 106 1.98 2.85 20.10
N ARG A 107 0.91 2.43 19.44
CA ARG A 107 -0.13 1.63 20.08
C ARG A 107 0.36 0.26 20.57
N LEU A 108 1.20 -0.43 19.80
CA LEU A 108 1.77 -1.72 20.20
C LEU A 108 2.72 -1.57 21.40
N ARG A 109 3.46 -0.46 21.46
CA ARG A 109 4.32 -0.13 22.61
C ARG A 109 3.52 0.20 23.87
N GLU A 110 2.41 0.92 23.74
CA GLU A 110 1.46 1.15 24.84
C GLU A 110 0.87 -0.16 25.40
N LEU A 111 0.72 -1.17 24.54
CA LEU A 111 0.26 -2.51 24.94
C LEU A 111 1.38 -3.37 25.58
N GLY A 112 2.60 -2.83 25.69
CA GLY A 112 3.73 -3.49 26.34
C GLY A 112 4.57 -4.38 25.43
N CYS A 113 4.34 -4.36 24.12
CA CYS A 113 5.19 -5.08 23.17
C CYS A 113 6.40 -4.24 22.78
N ARG A 114 7.55 -4.91 22.65
CA ARG A 114 8.69 -4.34 21.91
C ARG A 114 8.35 -4.33 20.41
N VAL A 115 8.73 -3.28 19.69
CA VAL A 115 8.47 -3.18 18.25
C VAL A 115 9.77 -2.98 17.48
N THR A 116 10.10 -3.95 16.62
CA THR A 116 11.27 -3.92 15.75
C THR A 116 10.84 -3.75 14.29
N GLY A 117 11.46 -2.83 13.58
CA GLY A 117 11.18 -2.57 12.17
C GLY A 117 12.33 -2.99 11.25
N TYR A 118 11.98 -3.52 10.08
CA TYR A 118 12.93 -3.78 9.00
C TYR A 118 12.47 -3.08 7.71
N GLY A 119 13.28 -2.14 7.25
CA GLY A 119 13.04 -1.40 6.02
C GLY A 119 13.86 -1.92 4.85
N GLN A 120 13.47 -1.58 3.63
CA GLN A 120 14.24 -1.82 2.41
C GLN A 120 14.99 -0.55 2.00
N GLN A 121 16.30 -0.71 1.73
CA GLN A 121 17.13 0.40 1.25
C GLN A 121 16.62 0.95 -0.09
N GLY A 122 16.57 2.28 -0.20
CA GLY A 122 16.14 2.98 -1.41
C GLY A 122 14.63 3.18 -1.56
N LYS A 123 13.81 2.57 -0.70
CA LYS A 123 12.38 2.90 -0.57
C LYS A 123 12.11 3.93 0.53
N SER A 124 13.01 4.03 1.51
CA SER A 124 13.00 5.06 2.55
C SER A 124 13.77 6.29 2.05
N GLY A 125 13.18 7.48 2.14
CA GLY A 125 13.82 8.76 1.85
C GLY A 125 14.99 9.07 2.79
N ARG A 126 15.86 10.02 2.42
CA ARG A 126 17.14 10.28 3.08
C ARG A 126 17.05 10.70 4.56
N ASP A 127 15.91 11.22 5.01
CA ASP A 127 15.69 11.65 6.40
C ASP A 127 14.78 10.71 7.21
N ILE A 128 14.23 9.68 6.58
CA ILE A 128 13.19 8.80 7.15
C ILE A 128 13.79 7.85 8.21
N GLU A 129 15.08 7.50 8.10
CA GLU A 129 15.76 6.62 9.07
C GLU A 129 15.73 7.20 10.50
N ARG A 130 15.96 8.52 10.66
CA ARG A 130 15.91 9.18 11.97
C ARG A 130 14.51 9.19 12.57
N ASP A 131 13.49 9.29 11.73
CA ASP A 131 12.11 9.28 12.22
C ASP A 131 11.69 7.86 12.61
N TYR A 132 12.14 6.83 11.89
CA TYR A 132 11.93 5.44 12.30
C TYR A 132 12.57 5.13 13.66
N GLU A 133 13.80 5.58 13.90
CA GLU A 133 14.50 5.38 15.17
C GLU A 133 13.80 6.03 16.38
N ARG A 134 12.95 7.04 16.17
CA ARG A 134 12.16 7.66 17.24
C ARG A 134 10.92 6.87 17.60
N VAL A 135 10.36 6.14 16.64
CA VAL A 135 9.06 5.49 16.76
C VAL A 135 9.23 4.02 17.15
N TYR A 136 10.12 3.31 16.46
CA TYR A 136 10.48 1.92 16.74
C TYR A 136 11.44 1.81 17.93
N ASP A 137 11.38 0.70 18.67
CA ASP A 137 12.39 0.41 19.69
C ASP A 137 13.72 -0.04 19.04
N GLN A 138 13.64 -0.62 17.84
CA GLN A 138 14.78 -0.90 16.98
C GLN A 138 14.35 -0.85 15.53
N PHE A 139 15.15 -0.25 14.66
CA PHE A 139 14.91 -0.24 13.22
C PHE A 139 16.20 -0.58 12.47
N GLU A 140 16.10 -1.42 11.44
CA GLU A 140 17.23 -1.75 10.58
C GLU A 140 16.85 -1.68 9.10
N VAL A 141 17.71 -1.04 8.29
CA VAL A 141 17.54 -0.99 6.83
C VAL A 141 18.33 -2.13 6.18
N ILE A 142 17.61 -2.95 5.42
CA ILE A 142 18.17 -4.07 4.66
C ILE A 142 18.55 -3.59 3.26
N GLY A 143 19.84 -3.67 2.95
CA GLY A 143 20.40 -3.37 1.65
C GLY A 143 20.27 -4.53 0.64
N PRO A 144 20.53 -4.27 -0.65
CA PRO A 144 20.70 -5.34 -1.62
C PRO A 144 21.81 -6.27 -1.13
N ALA A 145 21.57 -7.58 -1.22
CA ALA A 145 22.55 -8.58 -0.81
C ALA A 145 23.89 -8.28 -1.51
N LYS A 146 24.92 -7.91 -0.73
CA LYS A 146 26.28 -7.85 -1.27
C LYS A 146 26.61 -9.25 -1.74
N ALA A 147 26.84 -9.42 -3.04
CA ALA A 147 27.26 -10.69 -3.61
C ALA A 147 28.47 -11.18 -2.82
N ARG A 148 28.27 -12.24 -2.02
CA ARG A 148 29.38 -12.95 -1.39
C ARG A 148 30.21 -13.50 -2.55
N PRO A 149 31.53 -13.25 -2.62
CA PRO A 149 32.33 -13.79 -3.71
C PRO A 149 32.16 -15.30 -3.69
N ALA A 150 31.65 -15.85 -4.79
CA ALA A 150 31.46 -17.27 -4.96
C ALA A 150 32.83 -17.92 -4.76
N VAL A 151 32.98 -18.67 -3.66
CA VAL A 151 34.10 -19.60 -3.54
C VAL A 151 33.90 -20.60 -4.67
N ARG A 152 34.75 -20.47 -5.68
CA ARG A 152 34.80 -21.30 -6.87
C ARG A 152 34.97 -22.76 -6.43
N ALA A 153 33.85 -23.46 -6.27
CA ALA A 153 33.85 -24.91 -6.14
C ALA A 153 34.45 -25.48 -7.42
N THR A 154 35.66 -26.03 -7.32
CA THR A 154 36.29 -26.80 -8.39
C THR A 154 35.45 -28.06 -8.61
N SER A 155 34.56 -28.03 -9.59
CA SER A 155 33.88 -29.22 -10.09
C SER A 155 34.91 -30.09 -10.83
N ARG A 156 35.34 -31.18 -10.20
CA ARG A 156 35.94 -32.30 -10.92
C ARG A 156 34.80 -33.12 -11.52
N ALA A 157 34.72 -33.08 -12.84
CA ALA A 157 33.76 -33.79 -13.66
C ALA A 157 33.93 -35.32 -13.54
N ALA A 158 32.81 -36.02 -13.41
CA ALA A 158 32.66 -37.40 -13.85
C ALA A 158 31.37 -37.46 -14.69
N ALA A 159 31.53 -37.76 -15.98
CA ALA A 159 30.46 -37.88 -16.96
C ALA A 159 29.83 -39.31 -16.92
N PRO A 160 28.60 -39.49 -17.46
CA PRO A 160 27.78 -40.69 -17.29
C PRO A 160 27.95 -41.71 -18.44
N PRO A 161 27.50 -42.98 -18.31
CA PRO A 161 27.30 -43.87 -19.44
C PRO A 161 25.83 -43.89 -19.90
N GLU A 162 25.67 -43.98 -21.22
CA GLU A 162 24.45 -43.94 -21.99
C GLU A 162 23.96 -45.36 -22.39
N ALA A 163 22.63 -45.51 -22.40
CA ALA A 163 21.71 -46.44 -23.08
C ALA A 163 22.12 -47.86 -23.55
N THR A 164 21.23 -48.83 -23.29
CA THR A 164 20.76 -49.80 -24.31
C THR A 164 19.33 -50.29 -24.01
N ALA A 165 18.49 -50.27 -25.03
CA ALA A 165 17.24 -51.03 -25.24
C ALA A 165 17.37 -51.68 -26.65
N PRO A 166 16.59 -52.69 -27.11
CA PRO A 166 15.18 -52.97 -26.77
C PRO A 166 14.72 -54.46 -26.77
N ALA A 167 13.47 -54.73 -26.36
CA ALA A 167 12.51 -55.65 -27.03
C ALA A 167 11.19 -55.77 -26.21
N ALA A 168 10.04 -55.73 -26.89
CA ALA A 168 8.67 -55.91 -26.38
C ALA A 168 8.07 -57.23 -26.95
N PRO A 169 6.76 -57.57 -26.78
CA PRO A 169 5.74 -57.22 -25.78
C PRO A 169 4.98 -58.46 -25.23
N ALA A 170 4.19 -58.30 -24.14
CA ALA A 170 3.06 -59.20 -23.87
C ALA A 170 1.87 -58.45 -23.26
N ARG A 171 0.71 -58.64 -23.89
CA ARG A 171 -0.61 -58.08 -23.57
C ARG A 171 -1.15 -58.63 -22.26
N ALA A 172 -1.83 -57.79 -21.47
CA ALA A 172 -3.00 -58.21 -20.70
C ALA A 172 -3.96 -57.04 -20.45
N ARG A 173 -5.20 -57.22 -20.90
CA ARG A 173 -6.37 -56.37 -20.68
C ARG A 173 -6.88 -56.54 -19.24
N ALA A 174 -7.29 -55.44 -18.59
CA ALA A 174 -8.40 -55.41 -17.62
C ALA A 174 -8.81 -53.96 -17.37
N ARG A 175 -9.87 -53.46 -18.03
CA ARG A 175 -11.20 -53.19 -17.48
C ARG A 175 -11.24 -52.16 -16.33
N ARG A 176 -11.73 -50.97 -16.68
CA ARG A 176 -12.37 -49.96 -15.77
C ARG A 176 -13.50 -50.63 -14.96
N PRO A 177 -13.82 -50.06 -13.79
CA PRO A 177 -15.00 -49.20 -13.79
C PRO A 177 -14.76 -47.84 -13.11
N ALA A 178 -15.48 -46.85 -13.64
CA ALA A 178 -15.61 -45.54 -13.04
C ALA A 178 -16.61 -45.63 -11.87
N ALA A 179 -16.16 -45.30 -10.66
CA ALA A 179 -17.05 -44.97 -9.56
C ALA A 179 -17.19 -43.44 -9.53
N ARG A 180 -18.29 -42.94 -10.09
CA ARG A 180 -18.80 -41.59 -9.85
C ARG A 180 -19.30 -41.56 -8.41
N VAL A 181 -18.57 -40.92 -7.51
CA VAL A 181 -19.10 -40.51 -6.21
C VAL A 181 -19.95 -39.27 -6.44
N ALA A 182 -21.26 -39.44 -6.27
CA ALA A 182 -22.24 -38.36 -6.28
C ALA A 182 -22.01 -37.47 -5.06
N ILE A 183 -21.80 -36.18 -5.30
CA ILE A 183 -21.86 -35.14 -4.26
C ILE A 183 -23.36 -34.86 -4.02
N PRO A 184 -23.90 -35.02 -2.80
CA PRO A 184 -25.23 -34.53 -2.50
C PRO A 184 -25.16 -33.01 -2.29
N VAL A 185 -25.86 -32.30 -3.17
CA VAL A 185 -26.19 -30.88 -3.04
C VAL A 185 -27.08 -30.70 -1.80
N PRO A 186 -26.79 -29.78 -0.87
CA PRO A 186 -27.76 -29.46 0.18
C PRO A 186 -28.88 -28.59 -0.42
N LEU A 187 -30.12 -29.05 -0.20
CA LEU A 187 -31.37 -28.33 -0.47
C LEU A 187 -31.31 -26.91 0.10
N THR A 188 -31.40 -25.90 -0.78
CA THR A 188 -31.83 -24.56 -0.40
C THR A 188 -33.34 -24.59 -0.20
N ALA A 189 -33.79 -24.58 1.05
CA ALA A 189 -35.17 -24.26 1.39
C ALA A 189 -35.36 -22.75 1.24
N ALA A 190 -36.17 -22.38 0.25
CA ALA A 190 -36.79 -21.08 0.16
C ALA A 190 -37.84 -20.97 1.27
N VAL A 191 -37.83 -19.87 2.01
CA VAL A 191 -39.01 -19.36 2.70
C VAL A 191 -39.27 -17.98 2.13
N GLU A 192 -40.33 -17.90 1.34
CA GLU A 192 -40.97 -16.69 0.86
C GLU A 192 -41.46 -15.86 2.06
N ALA A 193 -41.15 -14.56 2.04
CA ALA A 193 -41.88 -13.56 2.79
C ALA A 193 -42.83 -12.86 1.82
N PRO A 194 -44.11 -12.64 2.16
CA PRO A 194 -45.06 -12.06 1.21
C PRO A 194 -44.85 -10.55 1.08
N ALA A 195 -44.93 -10.08 -0.16
CA ALA A 195 -45.09 -8.67 -0.51
C ALA A 195 -46.44 -8.50 -1.22
N ASP A 196 -47.26 -7.58 -0.70
CA ASP A 196 -48.16 -6.66 -1.40
C ASP A 196 -48.89 -5.85 -0.31
N SER A 197 -49.08 -4.52 -0.38
CA SER A 197 -49.42 -3.70 -1.53
C SER A 197 -49.17 -2.20 -1.21
N SER A 198 -48.66 -1.49 -2.22
CA SER A 198 -49.06 -0.15 -2.71
C SER A 198 -49.54 0.92 -1.73
N ALA A 199 -48.87 2.09 -1.70
CA ALA A 199 -49.32 3.29 -2.43
C ALA A 199 -48.59 4.58 -2.01
N ALA A 200 -48.16 5.33 -3.02
CA ALA A 200 -48.11 6.80 -3.13
C ALA A 200 -47.30 7.67 -2.11
N ARG A 201 -46.26 8.31 -2.66
CA ARG A 201 -45.74 9.66 -2.31
C ARG A 201 -46.88 10.72 -2.34
N PRO A 202 -46.77 11.93 -1.70
CA PRO A 202 -45.57 12.78 -1.76
C PRO A 202 -45.22 13.70 -0.55
N THR A 203 -43.92 14.06 -0.52
CA THR A 203 -43.28 15.37 -0.21
C THR A 203 -43.45 16.14 1.10
N ALA A 204 -42.27 16.61 1.55
CA ALA A 204 -41.93 17.90 2.21
C ALA A 204 -41.71 17.90 3.74
N PRO A 205 -40.72 18.70 4.24
CA PRO A 205 -39.73 18.20 5.19
C PRO A 205 -39.85 18.80 6.60
N ARG A 206 -39.50 17.99 7.62
CA ARG A 206 -39.45 18.40 9.03
C ARG A 206 -38.00 18.59 9.52
N ARG A 207 -37.77 19.83 9.99
CA ARG A 207 -36.75 20.37 10.91
C ARG A 207 -35.84 19.39 11.66
N ARG A 208 -34.54 19.70 11.66
CA ARG A 208 -33.54 19.29 12.67
C ARG A 208 -33.44 20.35 13.79
N PRO A 209 -33.21 19.98 15.06
CA PRO A 209 -32.95 20.92 16.14
C PRO A 209 -31.45 21.25 16.29
N ALA A 210 -31.21 22.36 16.98
CA ALA A 210 -29.94 23.06 17.17
C ALA A 210 -29.01 22.46 18.23
N ALA A 211 -27.71 22.75 18.11
CA ALA A 211 -26.82 22.94 19.26
C ALA A 211 -25.59 23.82 18.93
N LYS A 212 -25.54 24.97 19.61
CA LYS A 212 -24.42 25.66 20.30
C LYS A 212 -23.19 26.18 19.52
N THR A 213 -23.10 27.51 19.53
CA THR A 213 -21.95 28.40 19.24
C THR A 213 -20.94 28.45 20.41
N PRO A 214 -19.67 28.82 20.16
CA PRO A 214 -19.03 29.95 20.86
C PRO A 214 -18.16 30.83 19.88
N PRO A 215 -17.54 31.95 20.31
CA PRO A 215 -18.06 33.30 20.11
C PRO A 215 -17.26 34.16 19.11
N ALA A 216 -17.84 35.33 18.85
CA ALA A 216 -17.44 36.41 17.94
C ALA A 216 -15.95 36.75 17.87
N ALA A 217 -15.41 36.75 16.63
CA ALA A 217 -14.37 37.67 16.21
C ALA A 217 -15.04 38.75 15.34
N GLN A 218 -14.81 40.02 15.71
CA GLN A 218 -15.35 41.21 15.07
C GLN A 218 -15.11 41.22 13.55
N ALA A 219 -16.20 41.35 12.80
CA ALA A 219 -16.17 41.71 11.39
C ALA A 219 -15.76 43.18 11.26
N LEU A 220 -14.57 43.43 10.69
CA LEU A 220 -14.33 44.65 9.92
C LEU A 220 -14.78 44.39 8.48
N LEU A 221 -15.47 45.40 7.95
CA LEU A 221 -16.18 45.45 6.67
C LEU A 221 -15.31 45.06 5.46
N PRO A 222 -15.92 44.52 4.38
CA PRO A 222 -15.20 44.06 3.20
C PRO A 222 -14.66 45.24 2.40
N ALA A 223 -13.33 45.35 2.30
CA ALA A 223 -12.68 46.25 1.37
C ALA A 223 -13.03 45.84 -0.07
N ALA A 224 -13.43 46.84 -0.86
CA ALA A 224 -13.88 46.77 -2.23
C ALA A 224 -13.12 45.74 -3.10
N ALA A 225 -13.91 44.88 -3.76
CA ALA A 225 -13.43 43.95 -4.78
C ALA A 225 -12.96 44.72 -6.02
N VAL A 226 -11.65 44.92 -6.12
CA VAL A 226 -11.00 45.21 -7.40
C VAL A 226 -11.14 43.94 -8.26
N PRO A 227 -11.63 44.01 -9.51
CA PRO A 227 -11.62 42.86 -10.39
C PRO A 227 -10.17 42.47 -10.67
N ARG A 228 -9.69 41.43 -9.99
CA ARG A 228 -8.35 40.87 -10.18
C ARG A 228 -8.36 40.11 -11.50
N VAL A 229 -8.03 40.81 -12.59
CA VAL A 229 -7.90 40.21 -13.92
C VAL A 229 -6.76 39.20 -13.87
N LEU A 230 -7.08 37.92 -14.04
CA LEU A 230 -6.08 36.88 -14.14
C LEU A 230 -5.33 37.05 -15.47
N PRO A 231 -4.00 36.82 -15.53
CA PRO A 231 -3.29 36.83 -16.81
C PRO A 231 -3.94 35.85 -17.79
N ALA A 232 -4.11 36.24 -19.06
CA ALA A 232 -4.81 35.43 -20.07
C ALA A 232 -4.24 33.99 -20.21
N ALA A 233 -2.94 33.82 -19.95
CA ALA A 233 -2.29 32.51 -19.91
C ALA A 233 -2.79 31.62 -18.76
N VAL A 234 -3.09 32.20 -17.59
CA VAL A 234 -3.63 31.50 -16.41
C VAL A 234 -5.09 31.13 -16.67
N GLU A 235 -5.88 32.03 -17.26
CA GLU A 235 -7.26 31.74 -17.64
C GLU A 235 -7.35 30.60 -18.66
N ALA A 236 -6.48 30.60 -19.67
CA ALA A 236 -6.43 29.53 -20.66
C ALA A 236 -6.09 28.16 -20.04
N VAL A 237 -5.21 28.12 -19.03
CA VAL A 237 -4.90 26.90 -18.28
C VAL A 237 -6.09 26.44 -17.44
N LEU A 238 -6.81 27.36 -16.81
CA LEU A 238 -8.01 27.05 -16.03
C LEU A 238 -9.22 26.65 -16.91
N GLU A 239 -9.28 27.11 -18.15
CA GLU A 239 -10.25 26.63 -19.13
C GLU A 239 -9.93 25.22 -19.65
N ALA A 240 -8.64 24.92 -19.82
CA ALA A 240 -8.20 23.58 -20.21
C ALA A 240 -8.40 22.56 -19.07
N CYS A 241 -8.26 23.00 -17.82
CA CYS A 241 -8.37 22.16 -16.62
C CYS A 241 -9.25 22.84 -15.55
N PRO A 242 -10.59 22.71 -15.63
CA PRO A 242 -11.50 23.34 -14.68
C PRO A 242 -11.34 22.82 -13.25
N ASP A 243 -10.85 21.59 -13.07
CA ASP A 243 -10.58 20.99 -11.75
C ASP A 243 -9.56 21.79 -10.92
N LEU A 244 -8.68 22.55 -11.58
CA LEU A 244 -7.73 23.42 -10.91
C LEU A 244 -8.40 24.64 -10.27
N ARG A 245 -9.56 25.08 -10.75
CA ARG A 245 -10.30 26.22 -10.15
C ARG A 245 -10.77 25.94 -8.73
N GLY A 246 -10.97 24.66 -8.37
CA GLY A 246 -11.36 24.24 -7.04
C GLY A 246 -10.26 24.37 -5.98
N GLY A 247 -9.03 24.75 -6.37
CA GLY A 247 -7.90 24.89 -5.45
C GLY A 247 -7.39 23.55 -4.91
N ALA A 248 -7.85 22.42 -5.44
CA ALA A 248 -7.33 21.09 -5.15
C ALA A 248 -6.06 20.82 -5.99
N ALA A 249 -5.19 19.92 -5.51
CA ALA A 249 -4.02 19.49 -6.28
C ALA A 249 -4.45 18.45 -7.32
N VAL A 250 -4.14 18.69 -8.60
CA VAL A 250 -4.48 17.82 -9.72
C VAL A 250 -3.20 17.21 -10.30
N ARG A 251 -3.22 15.93 -10.70
CA ARG A 251 -2.03 15.23 -11.20
C ARG A 251 -1.51 15.80 -12.51
N LEU A 252 -0.19 16.01 -12.59
CA LEU A 252 0.49 16.65 -13.74
C LEU A 252 0.34 15.87 -15.04
N ASN A 253 0.22 14.55 -15.01
CA ASN A 253 0.02 13.75 -16.22
C ASN A 253 -1.31 14.08 -16.91
N GLY A 254 -2.40 14.22 -16.14
CA GLY A 254 -3.70 14.60 -16.68
C GLY A 254 -3.71 16.04 -17.21
N VAL A 255 -3.08 16.95 -16.46
CA VAL A 255 -2.94 18.35 -16.87
C VAL A 255 -2.07 18.49 -18.13
N ALA A 256 -1.00 17.70 -18.27
CA ALA A 256 -0.14 17.70 -19.46
C ALA A 256 -0.89 17.28 -20.73
N VAL A 257 -1.81 16.32 -20.63
CA VAL A 257 -2.65 15.88 -21.74
C VAL A 257 -3.61 17.00 -22.14
N ALA A 258 -4.36 17.55 -21.19
CA ALA A 258 -5.32 18.62 -21.44
C ALA A 258 -4.68 19.90 -22.03
N LEU A 259 -3.47 20.26 -21.56
CA LEU A 259 -2.73 21.41 -22.11
C LEU A 259 -2.21 21.16 -23.53
N ARG A 260 -1.87 19.92 -23.90
CA ARG A 260 -1.42 19.58 -25.27
C ARG A 260 -2.59 19.53 -26.24
N GLU A 261 -3.75 19.03 -25.80
CA GLU A 261 -4.98 19.03 -26.60
C GLU A 261 -5.46 20.44 -26.94
N ARG A 262 -5.29 21.38 -26.02
CA ARG A 262 -5.60 22.81 -26.21
C ARG A 262 -4.47 23.61 -26.87
N GLY A 263 -3.36 22.96 -27.24
CA GLY A 263 -2.22 23.60 -27.91
C GLY A 263 -1.39 24.56 -27.03
N LEU A 264 -1.64 24.59 -25.72
CA LEU A 264 -0.92 25.45 -24.76
C LEU A 264 0.47 24.92 -24.42
N LEU A 265 0.70 23.61 -24.61
CA LEU A 265 1.99 22.97 -24.42
C LEU A 265 2.40 22.23 -25.71
N THR A 266 3.67 22.39 -26.12
CA THR A 266 4.21 21.69 -27.29
C THR A 266 4.21 20.17 -27.07
N LYS A 267 4.15 19.39 -28.16
CA LYS A 267 4.06 17.91 -28.09
C LYS A 267 5.18 17.26 -27.25
N SER A 268 6.35 17.89 -27.20
CA SER A 268 7.53 17.48 -26.42
C SER A 268 7.84 18.40 -25.22
N GLY A 269 6.98 19.39 -24.95
CA GLY A 269 7.17 20.36 -23.88
C GLY A 269 7.08 19.74 -22.49
N LYS A 270 7.99 20.15 -21.60
CA LYS A 270 8.01 19.75 -20.19
C LYS A 270 6.97 20.56 -19.40
N THR A 271 5.96 19.87 -18.87
CA THR A 271 4.87 20.46 -18.07
C THR A 271 5.39 21.21 -16.83
N THR A 272 6.43 20.68 -16.19
CA THR A 272 7.06 21.31 -15.01
C THR A 272 7.73 22.64 -15.35
N SER A 273 8.39 22.74 -16.50
CA SER A 273 8.99 24.00 -16.98
C SER A 273 7.94 25.03 -17.39
N PHE A 274 6.77 24.59 -17.86
CA PHE A 274 5.65 25.46 -18.17
C PHE A 274 5.06 26.08 -16.89
N PHE A 275 4.77 25.27 -15.87
CA PHE A 275 4.24 25.76 -14.60
C PHE A 275 5.24 26.54 -13.76
N LYS A 276 6.55 26.29 -13.90
CA LYS A 276 7.58 27.16 -13.29
C LYS A 276 7.55 28.60 -13.79
N LYS A 277 7.04 28.86 -15.00
CA LYS A 277 6.84 30.24 -15.51
C LYS A 277 5.58 30.90 -14.96
N LEU A 278 4.72 30.13 -14.31
CA LEU A 278 3.44 30.55 -13.74
C LEU A 278 3.42 30.25 -12.22
N ASP A 279 4.60 30.21 -11.59
CA ASP A 279 4.81 29.89 -10.18
C ASP A 279 4.03 30.81 -9.22
N SER A 280 3.81 32.05 -9.66
CA SER A 280 3.02 33.06 -8.96
C SER A 280 1.55 32.65 -8.80
N HIS A 281 1.03 31.76 -9.65
CA HIS A 281 -0.38 31.33 -9.63
C HIS A 281 -0.56 29.83 -9.43
N PHE A 282 0.48 29.02 -9.61
CA PHE A 282 0.41 27.56 -9.50
C PHE A 282 1.56 27.01 -8.66
N ALA A 283 1.22 26.21 -7.65
CA ALA A 283 2.17 25.44 -6.87
C ALA A 283 2.32 24.03 -7.44
N LEU A 284 3.55 23.60 -7.67
CA LEU A 284 3.87 22.21 -7.99
C LEU A 284 4.16 21.44 -6.71
N LEU A 285 3.51 20.29 -6.53
CA LEU A 285 3.63 19.45 -5.34
C LEU A 285 3.93 17.99 -5.72
N PRO A 286 4.82 17.28 -4.99
CA PRO A 286 5.84 17.80 -4.08
C PRO A 286 6.92 18.65 -4.78
N ILE A 287 7.58 19.57 -4.06
CA ILE A 287 8.57 20.52 -4.64
C ILE A 287 9.78 19.80 -5.25
N GLU A 288 10.24 18.70 -4.63
CA GLU A 288 11.42 17.94 -5.08
C GLU A 288 11.15 17.05 -6.30
N LYS A 289 9.94 16.50 -6.41
CA LYS A 289 9.45 15.68 -7.53
C LYS A 289 8.01 16.09 -7.84
N PRO A 290 7.81 17.09 -8.71
CA PRO A 290 6.47 17.61 -8.96
C PRO A 290 5.62 16.56 -9.69
N GLU A 291 4.59 16.05 -9.01
CA GLU A 291 3.63 15.07 -9.53
C GLU A 291 2.20 15.64 -9.67
N SER A 292 1.94 16.75 -9.01
CA SER A 292 0.66 17.45 -9.01
C SER A 292 0.86 18.96 -9.08
N VAL A 293 -0.16 19.65 -9.57
CA VAL A 293 -0.21 21.12 -9.63
C VAL A 293 -1.48 21.60 -8.96
N ARG A 294 -1.37 22.65 -8.16
CA ARG A 294 -2.46 23.29 -7.42
C ARG A 294 -2.52 24.76 -7.81
N PHE A 295 -3.72 25.26 -8.09
CA PHE A 295 -3.94 26.68 -8.32
C PHE A 295 -3.98 27.43 -6.98
N LEU A 296 -3.22 28.51 -6.87
CA LEU A 296 -3.09 29.35 -5.67
C LEU A 296 -4.03 30.57 -5.68
N GLY A 297 -4.76 30.80 -6.77
CA GLY A 297 -5.62 31.97 -6.94
C GLY A 297 -4.89 33.17 -7.56
N ALA A 298 -5.59 34.30 -7.66
CA ALA A 298 -4.99 35.56 -8.11
C ALA A 298 -4.01 36.04 -7.03
N ALA A 299 -2.71 35.83 -7.26
CA ALA A 299 -1.65 36.42 -6.45
C ALA A 299 -1.83 37.93 -6.39
N SER A 300 -1.67 38.48 -5.19
CA SER A 300 -1.47 39.92 -5.02
C SER A 300 -0.08 40.23 -5.53
N SER A 301 0.00 40.95 -6.64
CA SER A 301 1.25 41.55 -7.11
C SER A 301 1.71 42.57 -6.07
N GLY A 302 2.62 42.15 -5.20
CA GLY A 302 3.48 43.03 -4.42
C GLY A 302 4.80 43.18 -5.15
N ASP A 303 4.85 44.14 -6.06
CA ASP A 303 5.95 45.10 -6.35
C ASP A 303 5.66 45.84 -7.66
#